data_AF-A0A3P7MFN6-F1
#
_entry.id   AF-A0A3P7MFN6-F1
#
_cell.length_a   1.000
_cell.length_b   1.000
_cell.length_c   1.000
_cell.angle_alpha   90.00
_cell.angle_beta   90.00
_cell.angle_gamma   90.00
#
_symmetry.space_group_name_H-M   'P 1'
#
loop_
_entity.id
_entity.type
_entity.pdbx_description
1 polymer ?
#
loop_
_entity_poly.entity_id
_entity_poly.type
_entity_poly.pdbx_seq_one_letter_code
_entity_poly.pdbx_strand_id
1 'polypeptide(L)'
;DEIYCQICKQLTKNPSKNSCARGWILLSLCLGCFAPTHHFLPYLRRFIRQNCPTARFAEYIESKLNRTLANGTRKYPPNSVEIQASKMKKPISVNITLMDGTMIIADADSATTSQEICDELADTIALKESFGFSLYIAYFDKVVSLGCGTDHIMDAISQCEQYAMETTKESVNPPWRFFYRKEIFSPWHDPSNDSISTNLIYHQIIRGVKYGEYRTTKETELAMLAAQQYYIYHDDAEINIEKLENSLVMYLPESDIQDTDENSHERWLQLILHAFRK
;
A
#
# COMPACT_ATOMS: atom_id res chain seq x y z
N ASP A 1 10.54 -21.83 -19.85
CA ASP A 1 11.78 -22.18 -20.58
C ASP A 1 11.82 -21.66 -22.00
N GLU A 2 10.85 -21.96 -22.86
CA GLU A 2 10.88 -21.52 -24.27
C GLU A 2 11.13 -20.02 -24.44
N ILE A 3 10.43 -19.16 -23.68
CA ILE A 3 10.66 -17.70 -23.68
C ILE A 3 12.13 -17.37 -23.36
N TYR A 4 12.72 -18.04 -22.37
CA TYR A 4 14.13 -17.83 -22.02
C TYR A 4 15.06 -18.30 -23.13
N CYS A 5 14.80 -19.45 -23.76
CA CYS A 5 15.57 -19.94 -24.90
C CYS A 5 15.53 -18.94 -26.07
N GLN A 6 14.35 -18.40 -26.39
CA GLN A 6 14.20 -17.40 -27.45
C GLN A 6 15.01 -16.13 -27.14
N ILE A 7 14.94 -15.63 -25.91
CA ILE A 7 15.72 -14.45 -25.50
C ILE A 7 17.23 -14.74 -25.56
N CYS A 8 17.68 -15.88 -25.01
CA CYS A 8 19.09 -16.28 -25.03
C CYS A 8 19.62 -16.43 -26.46
N LYS A 9 18.82 -17.01 -27.37
CA LYS A 9 19.13 -17.08 -28.81
C LYS A 9 19.35 -15.69 -29.40
N GLN A 10 18.43 -14.76 -29.16
CA GLN A 10 18.53 -13.39 -29.68
C GLN A 10 19.65 -12.56 -29.04
N LEU A 11 20.14 -12.96 -27.87
CA LEU A 11 21.30 -12.35 -27.21
C LEU A 11 22.64 -12.96 -27.63
N THR A 12 22.63 -14.16 -28.21
CA THR A 12 23.85 -14.87 -28.65
C THR A 12 24.35 -14.31 -29.98
N LYS A 13 25.57 -13.76 -29.98
CA LYS A 13 26.22 -13.19 -31.19
C LYS A 13 25.36 -12.13 -31.91
N ASN A 14 24.58 -11.35 -31.15
CA ASN A 14 23.75 -10.29 -31.72
C ASN A 14 24.62 -9.10 -32.20
N PRO A 15 24.61 -8.74 -33.49
CA PRO A 15 25.46 -7.67 -34.01
C PRO A 15 24.97 -6.27 -33.60
N SER A 16 23.69 -6.12 -33.23
CA SER A 16 23.11 -4.84 -32.87
C SER A 16 23.19 -4.60 -31.36
N LYS A 17 24.03 -3.64 -30.96
CA LYS A 17 24.17 -3.22 -29.55
C LYS A 17 22.84 -2.78 -28.93
N ASN A 18 22.02 -2.05 -29.70
CA ASN A 18 20.70 -1.59 -29.25
C ASN A 18 19.73 -2.76 -29.05
N SER A 19 19.73 -3.73 -29.97
CA SER A 19 18.92 -4.95 -29.82
C SER A 19 19.37 -5.78 -28.61
N CYS A 20 20.68 -5.94 -28.43
CA CYS A 20 21.26 -6.65 -27.28
C CYS A 20 20.85 -5.99 -25.95
N ALA A 21 20.98 -4.67 -25.84
CA ALA A 21 20.56 -3.93 -24.65
C ALA A 21 19.07 -4.14 -24.33
N ARG A 22 18.19 -4.10 -25.34
CA ARG A 22 16.75 -4.37 -25.17
C ARG A 22 16.47 -5.82 -24.76
N GLY A 23 17.17 -6.80 -25.34
CA GLY A 23 17.02 -8.21 -25.00
C GLY A 23 17.42 -8.50 -23.55
N TRP A 24 18.45 -7.83 -23.05
CA TRP A 24 18.90 -7.92 -21.65
C TRP A 24 17.90 -7.29 -20.68
N ILE A 25 17.29 -6.16 -21.04
CA ILE A 25 16.18 -5.57 -20.27
C ILE A 25 14.98 -6.52 -20.25
N LEU A 26 14.62 -7.11 -21.40
CA LEU A 26 13.53 -8.08 -21.49
C LEU A 26 13.79 -9.30 -20.60
N LEU A 27 15.01 -9.85 -20.63
CA LEU A 27 15.41 -10.96 -19.76
C LEU A 27 15.26 -10.58 -18.28
N SER A 28 15.71 -9.39 -17.90
CA SER A 28 15.60 -8.88 -16.53
C SER A 28 14.15 -8.73 -16.06
N LEU A 29 13.24 -8.34 -16.95
CA LEU A 29 11.81 -8.23 -16.64
C LEU A 29 11.18 -9.62 -16.48
N CYS A 30 11.46 -10.56 -17.39
CA CYS A 30 10.96 -11.94 -17.29
C CYS A 30 11.40 -12.61 -15.98
N LEU A 31 12.68 -12.43 -15.59
CA LEU A 31 13.23 -13.01 -14.37
C LEU A 31 12.64 -12.41 -13.09
N GLY A 32 12.07 -11.21 -13.16
CA GLY A 32 11.29 -10.62 -12.06
C GLY A 32 9.85 -11.14 -11.98
N CYS A 33 9.38 -11.87 -12.99
CA CYS A 33 8.00 -12.37 -13.06
C CYS A 33 7.88 -13.88 -12.84
N PHE A 34 8.73 -14.68 -13.49
CA PHE A 34 8.61 -16.13 -13.44
C PHE A 34 9.98 -16.81 -13.48
N ALA A 35 10.15 -17.87 -12.70
CA ALA A 35 11.38 -18.65 -12.73
C ALA A 35 11.43 -19.60 -13.95
N PRO A 36 12.63 -19.95 -14.48
CA PRO A 36 12.77 -21.10 -15.36
C PRO A 36 12.48 -22.40 -14.60
N THR A 37 12.31 -23.51 -15.33
CA THR A 37 12.25 -24.82 -14.67
C THR A 37 13.58 -25.18 -14.02
N HIS A 38 13.55 -26.11 -13.06
CA HIS A 38 14.74 -26.59 -12.37
C HIS A 38 15.78 -27.21 -13.33
N HIS A 39 15.34 -27.82 -14.44
CA HIS A 39 16.24 -28.35 -15.47
C HIS A 39 16.96 -27.24 -16.24
N PHE A 40 16.26 -26.15 -16.57
CA PHE A 40 16.82 -25.06 -17.37
C PHE A 40 17.63 -24.04 -16.55
N LEU A 41 17.30 -23.88 -15.26
CA LEU A 41 17.93 -22.95 -14.33
C LEU A 41 19.48 -22.93 -14.36
N PRO A 42 20.21 -24.06 -14.29
CA PRO A 42 21.69 -24.03 -14.31
C PRO A 42 22.25 -23.47 -15.62
N TYR A 43 21.59 -23.75 -16.76
CA TYR A 43 21.99 -23.23 -18.06
C TYR A 43 21.76 -21.73 -18.15
N LEU A 44 20.61 -21.25 -17.66
CA LEU A 44 20.29 -19.83 -17.67
C LEU A 44 21.26 -19.03 -16.78
N ARG A 45 21.56 -19.52 -15.57
CA ARG A 45 22.56 -18.88 -14.70
C ARG A 45 23.93 -18.82 -15.37
N ARG A 46 24.39 -19.91 -15.98
CA ARG A 46 25.66 -19.92 -16.71
C ARG A 46 25.64 -18.93 -17.88
N PHE A 47 24.53 -18.86 -18.62
CA PHE A 47 24.36 -17.91 -19.72
C PHE A 47 24.49 -16.46 -19.24
N ILE A 48 23.80 -16.09 -18.15
CA ILE A 48 23.84 -14.75 -17.56
C ILE A 48 25.29 -14.40 -17.17
N ARG A 49 26.00 -15.27 -16.45
CA ARG A 49 27.39 -15.01 -16.00
C ARG A 49 28.38 -14.80 -17.13
N GLN A 50 28.21 -15.51 -18.24
CA GLN A 50 29.17 -15.51 -19.34
C GLN A 50 28.90 -14.41 -20.38
N ASN A 51 27.63 -14.05 -20.60
CA ASN A 51 27.25 -13.20 -21.73
C ASN A 51 26.73 -11.82 -21.32
N CYS A 52 26.47 -11.59 -20.03
CA CYS A 52 25.96 -10.30 -19.57
C CYS A 52 26.98 -9.16 -19.85
N PRO A 53 26.54 -7.96 -20.28
CA PRO A 53 27.46 -6.90 -20.69
C PRO A 53 28.40 -6.39 -19.59
N THR A 54 27.98 -6.52 -18.32
CA THR A 54 28.76 -6.06 -17.16
C THR A 54 28.48 -6.97 -15.97
N ALA A 55 29.50 -7.28 -15.15
CA ALA A 55 29.35 -8.11 -13.96
C ALA A 55 28.25 -7.60 -13.01
N ARG A 56 28.25 -6.29 -12.71
CA ARG A 56 27.22 -5.66 -11.86
C ARG A 56 25.78 -5.88 -12.35
N PHE A 57 25.57 -5.89 -13.66
CA PHE A 57 24.24 -6.14 -14.22
C PHE A 57 23.87 -7.62 -14.21
N ALA A 58 24.87 -8.52 -14.29
CA ALA A 58 24.66 -9.95 -14.11
C ALA A 58 24.21 -10.24 -12.67
N GLU A 59 24.88 -9.64 -11.68
CA GLU A 59 24.51 -9.72 -10.27
C GLU A 59 23.09 -9.19 -10.01
N TYR A 60 22.73 -8.05 -10.61
CA TYR A 60 21.38 -7.49 -10.53
C TYR A 60 20.31 -8.45 -11.07
N ILE A 61 20.53 -9.03 -12.25
CA ILE A 61 19.58 -9.97 -12.86
C ILE A 61 19.51 -11.29 -12.06
N GLU A 62 20.65 -11.80 -11.59
CA GLU A 62 20.67 -13.00 -10.75
C GLU A 62 19.95 -12.77 -9.42
N SER A 63 20.11 -11.60 -8.81
CA SER A 63 19.37 -11.21 -7.61
C SER A 63 17.86 -11.25 -7.86
N LYS A 64 17.39 -10.66 -8.98
CA LYS A 64 15.97 -10.75 -9.39
C LYS A 64 15.49 -12.19 -9.53
N LEU A 65 16.26 -13.05 -10.21
CA LEU A 65 15.92 -14.47 -10.34
C LEU A 65 15.82 -15.16 -8.97
N ASN A 66 16.75 -14.89 -8.05
CA ASN A 66 16.73 -15.47 -6.71
C ASN A 66 15.52 -15.01 -5.91
N ARG A 67 15.16 -13.72 -6.03
CA ARG A 67 13.96 -13.15 -5.41
C ARG A 67 12.68 -13.83 -5.93
N THR A 68 12.54 -14.00 -7.24
CA THR A 68 11.40 -14.72 -7.84
C THR A 68 11.36 -16.20 -7.46
N LEU A 69 12.51 -16.86 -7.29
CA LEU A 69 12.56 -18.24 -6.79
C LEU A 69 12.12 -18.34 -5.32
N ALA A 70 12.37 -17.30 -4.52
CA ALA A 70 12.01 -17.27 -3.10
C ALA A 70 10.53 -16.92 -2.89
N ASN A 71 10.03 -15.88 -3.57
CA ASN A 71 8.69 -15.33 -3.34
C ASN A 71 7.63 -15.87 -4.32
N GLY A 72 8.07 -16.65 -5.31
CA GLY A 72 7.20 -17.33 -6.24
C GLY A 72 6.90 -16.53 -7.51
N THR A 73 6.04 -17.12 -8.33
CA THR A 73 5.72 -16.58 -9.66
C THR A 73 4.64 -15.50 -9.55
N ARG A 74 4.87 -14.38 -10.26
CA ARG A 74 3.94 -13.26 -10.41
C ARG A 74 2.70 -13.68 -11.20
N LYS A 75 1.54 -13.11 -10.85
CA LYS A 75 0.26 -13.34 -11.54
C LYS A 75 0.07 -12.38 -12.72
N TYR A 76 0.72 -11.21 -12.70
CA TYR A 76 0.57 -10.16 -13.72
C TYR A 76 1.91 -9.80 -14.38
N PRO A 77 1.86 -9.24 -15.62
CA PRO A 77 3.06 -8.80 -16.33
C PRO A 77 3.72 -7.59 -15.65
N PRO A 78 4.99 -7.29 -16.02
CA PRO A 78 5.69 -6.11 -15.51
C PRO A 78 4.93 -4.83 -15.79
N ASN A 79 4.77 -4.01 -14.75
CA ASN A 79 4.11 -2.70 -14.85
C ASN A 79 5.06 -1.60 -15.35
N SER A 80 4.52 -0.39 -15.58
CA SER A 80 5.31 0.75 -16.09
C SER A 80 6.48 1.13 -15.17
N VAL A 81 6.31 1.01 -13.85
CA VAL A 81 7.34 1.31 -12.84
C VAL A 81 8.52 0.34 -12.98
N GLU A 82 8.24 -0.96 -13.09
CA GLU A 82 9.26 -2.00 -13.26
C GLU A 82 10.05 -1.83 -14.57
N ILE A 83 9.35 -1.45 -15.65
CA ILE A 83 9.94 -1.19 -16.96
C ILE A 83 10.87 0.03 -16.89
N GLN A 84 10.43 1.12 -16.26
CA GLN A 84 11.25 2.32 -16.09
C GLN A 84 12.48 2.04 -15.21
N ALA A 85 12.29 1.36 -14.07
CA ALA A 85 13.37 0.98 -13.17
C ALA A 85 14.41 0.09 -13.86
N SER A 86 13.98 -0.88 -14.67
CA SER A 86 14.90 -1.76 -15.42
C SER A 86 15.65 -1.03 -16.53
N LYS A 87 15.02 -0.04 -17.19
CA LYS A 87 15.69 0.82 -18.20
C LYS A 87 16.71 1.75 -17.57
N MET A 88 16.35 2.39 -16.45
CA MET A 88 17.19 3.37 -15.75
C MET A 88 18.19 2.74 -14.79
N LYS A 89 18.05 1.44 -14.49
CA LYS A 89 18.82 0.70 -13.48
C LYS A 89 18.75 1.37 -12.10
N LYS A 90 17.57 1.88 -11.75
CA LYS A 90 17.29 2.53 -10.46
C LYS A 90 16.51 1.58 -9.54
N PRO A 91 16.70 1.68 -8.22
CA PRO A 91 15.84 1.02 -7.27
C PRO A 91 14.40 1.55 -7.42
N ILE A 92 13.44 0.72 -7.06
CA ILE A 92 12.04 1.11 -6.97
C ILE A 92 11.78 1.44 -5.51
N SER A 93 11.15 2.57 -5.24
CA SER A 93 10.64 2.91 -3.92
C SER A 93 9.16 3.25 -4.03
N VAL A 94 8.36 2.82 -3.06
CA VAL A 94 6.91 3.04 -3.01
C VAL A 94 6.55 3.84 -1.77
N ASN A 95 5.59 4.76 -1.92
CA ASN A 95 5.10 5.56 -0.81
C ASN A 95 3.87 4.87 -0.20
N ILE A 96 3.89 4.71 1.12
CA ILE A 96 2.85 4.05 1.88
C ILE A 96 2.32 5.04 2.90
N THR A 97 1.03 5.35 2.80
CA THR A 97 0.35 6.27 3.71
C THR A 97 -0.22 5.51 4.90
N LEU A 98 0.21 5.87 6.10
CA LEU A 98 -0.34 5.39 7.36
C LEU A 98 -1.68 6.09 7.67
N MET A 99 -2.41 5.56 8.65
CA MET A 99 -3.76 6.07 8.99
C MET A 99 -3.74 7.43 9.70
N ASP A 100 -2.63 7.78 10.36
CA ASP A 100 -2.37 9.11 10.93
C ASP A 100 -1.99 10.17 9.86
N GLY A 101 -1.82 9.75 8.60
CA GLY A 101 -1.42 10.61 7.48
C GLY A 101 0.08 10.64 7.21
N THR A 102 0.91 10.01 8.05
CA THR A 102 2.34 9.89 7.84
C THR A 102 2.62 9.07 6.57
N MET A 103 3.62 9.48 5.78
CA MET A 103 4.06 8.76 4.59
C MET A 103 5.43 8.13 4.81
N ILE A 104 5.52 6.82 4.64
CA ILE A 104 6.76 6.06 4.69
C ILE A 104 7.15 5.65 3.27
N ILE A 105 8.43 5.79 2.94
CA ILE A 105 9.00 5.31 1.69
C ILE A 105 9.61 3.95 1.97
N ALA A 106 9.10 2.90 1.31
CA ALA A 106 9.64 1.54 1.40
C ALA A 106 10.35 1.17 0.08
N ASP A 107 11.45 0.45 0.18
CA ASP A 107 12.17 -0.04 -0.98
C ASP A 107 11.51 -1.32 -1.52
N ALA A 108 11.46 -1.43 -2.84
CA ALA A 108 10.75 -2.52 -3.51
C ALA A 108 11.52 -3.09 -4.70
N ASP A 109 11.20 -4.33 -5.03
CA ASP A 109 11.59 -5.00 -6.26
C ASP A 109 10.39 -5.71 -6.91
N SER A 110 10.65 -6.39 -8.03
CA SER A 110 9.60 -7.11 -8.79
C SER A 110 8.92 -8.23 -8.00
N ALA A 111 9.58 -8.78 -6.98
CA ALA A 111 9.11 -9.91 -6.19
C ALA A 111 8.70 -9.51 -4.76
N THR A 112 8.72 -8.21 -4.42
CA THR A 112 8.30 -7.73 -3.10
C THR A 112 6.85 -8.12 -2.81
N THR A 113 6.65 -8.75 -1.65
CA THR A 113 5.32 -9.20 -1.17
C THR A 113 4.70 -8.21 -0.20
N SER A 114 3.38 -8.29 0.01
CA SER A 114 2.70 -7.48 1.02
C SER A 114 3.20 -7.78 2.43
N GLN A 115 3.54 -9.02 2.73
CA GLN A 115 4.15 -9.39 4.02
C GLN A 115 5.48 -8.68 4.26
N GLU A 116 6.41 -8.71 3.30
CA GLU A 116 7.72 -8.05 3.45
C GLU A 116 7.57 -6.55 3.73
N ILE A 117 6.64 -5.88 3.04
CA ILE A 117 6.32 -4.48 3.28
C ILE A 117 5.70 -4.27 4.65
N CYS A 118 4.73 -5.10 5.05
CA CYS A 118 4.10 -4.99 6.36
C CYS A 118 5.12 -5.19 7.51
N ASP A 119 6.04 -6.14 7.36
CA ASP A 119 7.11 -6.41 8.32
C ASP A 119 8.09 -5.22 8.39
N GLU A 120 8.53 -4.70 7.23
CA GLU A 120 9.40 -3.50 7.16
C GLU A 120 8.74 -2.27 7.80
N LEU A 121 7.45 -2.05 7.55
CA LEU A 121 6.70 -0.94 8.15
C LEU A 121 6.56 -1.10 9.65
N ALA A 122 6.23 -2.30 10.13
CA ALA A 122 6.10 -2.59 11.55
C ALA A 122 7.42 -2.33 12.28
N ASP A 123 8.55 -2.76 11.72
CA ASP A 123 9.87 -2.49 12.28
C ASP A 123 10.19 -0.98 12.25
N THR A 124 9.91 -0.30 11.13
CA THR A 124 10.21 1.13 10.94
C THR A 124 9.48 2.02 11.96
N ILE A 125 8.22 1.70 12.26
CA ILE A 125 7.42 2.45 13.23
C ILE A 125 7.46 1.84 14.64
N ALA A 126 8.25 0.79 14.86
CA ALA A 126 8.32 0.04 16.11
C ALA A 126 6.95 -0.49 16.61
N LEU A 127 6.09 -0.92 15.68
CA LEU A 127 4.78 -1.53 15.95
C LEU A 127 4.97 -2.90 16.60
N LYS A 128 4.46 -3.09 17.81
CA LYS A 128 4.56 -4.35 18.54
C LYS A 128 3.42 -5.30 18.18
N GLU A 129 2.20 -4.77 18.05
CA GLU A 129 1.02 -5.55 17.69
C GLU A 129 0.69 -5.42 16.19
N SER A 130 1.50 -6.05 15.34
CA SER A 130 1.31 -6.02 13.88
C SER A 130 0.20 -6.95 13.36
N PHE A 131 -0.30 -7.87 14.19
CA PHE A 131 -1.34 -8.81 13.78
C PHE A 131 -2.59 -8.08 13.26
N GLY A 132 -3.05 -8.47 12.07
CA GLY A 132 -4.26 -7.94 11.46
C GLY A 132 -4.11 -6.54 10.85
N PHE A 133 -2.91 -5.96 10.83
CA PHE A 133 -2.59 -4.87 9.91
C PHE A 133 -2.27 -5.44 8.52
N SER A 134 -2.75 -4.74 7.50
CA SER A 134 -2.67 -5.16 6.10
C SER A 134 -2.31 -3.99 5.19
N LEU A 135 -1.68 -4.33 4.07
CA LEU A 135 -1.40 -3.39 3.00
C LEU A 135 -2.61 -3.29 2.06
N TYR A 136 -2.98 -2.09 1.69
CA TYR A 136 -4.07 -1.78 0.77
C TYR A 136 -3.55 -0.95 -0.40
N ILE A 137 -4.18 -1.09 -1.56
CA ILE A 137 -3.99 -0.19 -2.69
C ILE A 137 -5.33 0.48 -3.03
N ALA A 138 -5.31 1.79 -3.24
CA ALA A 138 -6.45 2.51 -3.78
C ALA A 138 -6.11 3.08 -5.15
N TYR A 139 -7.06 2.97 -6.08
CA TYR A 139 -6.96 3.53 -7.41
C TYR A 139 -8.36 3.77 -7.98
N PHE A 140 -8.55 4.92 -8.63
CA PHE A 140 -9.88 5.42 -9.01
C PHE A 140 -10.87 5.38 -7.82
N ASP A 141 -11.97 4.65 -7.97
CA ASP A 141 -13.03 4.41 -7.00
C ASP A 141 -12.88 3.08 -6.24
N LYS A 142 -11.78 2.36 -6.44
CA LYS A 142 -11.52 1.04 -5.84
C LYS A 142 -10.49 1.11 -4.73
N VAL A 143 -10.75 0.31 -3.70
CA VAL A 143 -9.82 0.03 -2.60
C VAL A 143 -9.72 -1.48 -2.47
N VAL A 144 -8.51 -2.01 -2.59
CA VAL A 144 -8.24 -3.46 -2.60
C VAL A 144 -7.24 -3.79 -1.49
N SER A 145 -7.57 -4.80 -0.68
CA SER A 145 -6.65 -5.35 0.32
C SER A 145 -5.66 -6.31 -0.34
N LEU A 146 -4.38 -6.17 0.01
CA LEU A 146 -3.31 -7.12 -0.31
C LEU A 146 -2.94 -7.98 0.92
N GLY A 147 -3.60 -7.75 2.05
CA GLY A 147 -3.30 -8.42 3.31
C GLY A 147 -1.89 -8.16 3.83
N CYS A 148 -1.43 -9.07 4.68
CA CYS A 148 -0.03 -9.25 5.07
C CYS A 148 0.36 -10.69 4.71
N GLY A 149 0.67 -10.92 3.43
CA GLY A 149 0.87 -12.27 2.91
C GLY A 149 1.74 -12.32 1.66
N THR A 150 1.51 -13.31 0.81
CA THR A 150 2.37 -13.61 -0.35
C THR A 150 1.97 -12.87 -1.63
N ASP A 151 0.99 -11.96 -1.58
CA ASP A 151 0.59 -11.22 -2.77
C ASP A 151 1.66 -10.17 -3.12
N HIS A 152 2.01 -10.09 -4.40
CA HIS A 152 3.06 -9.21 -4.88
C HIS A 152 2.53 -7.78 -5.08
N ILE A 153 3.21 -6.79 -4.51
CA ILE A 153 2.75 -5.38 -4.62
C ILE A 153 2.76 -4.88 -6.06
N MET A 154 3.69 -5.38 -6.87
CA MET A 154 3.81 -5.03 -8.29
C MET A 154 2.68 -5.62 -9.15
N ASP A 155 2.07 -6.73 -8.72
CA ASP A 155 0.86 -7.27 -9.35
C ASP A 155 -0.34 -6.36 -9.13
N ALA A 156 -0.45 -5.75 -7.95
CA ALA A 156 -1.50 -4.79 -7.65
C ALA A 156 -1.39 -3.52 -8.51
N ILE A 157 -0.16 -3.01 -8.71
CA ILE A 157 0.09 -1.88 -9.62
C ILE A 157 -0.21 -2.26 -11.08
N SER A 158 0.18 -3.46 -11.52
CA SER A 158 -0.11 -3.94 -12.87
C SER A 158 -1.61 -4.06 -13.14
N GLN A 159 -2.39 -4.52 -12.15
CA GLN A 159 -3.85 -4.53 -12.21
C GLN A 159 -4.46 -3.14 -12.32
N CYS A 160 -3.93 -2.18 -11.56
CA CYS A 160 -4.35 -0.78 -11.63
C CYS A 160 -4.14 -0.21 -13.06
N GLU A 161 -2.97 -0.43 -13.65
CA GLU A 161 -2.65 -0.01 -15.02
C GLU A 161 -3.59 -0.63 -16.05
N GLN A 162 -3.87 -1.94 -15.95
CA GLN A 162 -4.79 -2.63 -16.86
C GLN A 162 -6.21 -2.10 -16.74
N TYR A 163 -6.71 -1.91 -15.52
CA TYR A 163 -8.03 -1.34 -15.28
C TYR A 163 -8.19 0.06 -15.88
N ALA A 164 -7.14 0.88 -15.81
CA ALA A 164 -7.11 2.21 -16.41
C ALA A 164 -7.17 2.18 -17.94
N MET A 165 -6.43 1.24 -18.56
CA MET A 165 -6.46 1.06 -20.01
C MET A 165 -7.85 0.65 -20.51
N GLU A 166 -8.55 -0.21 -19.76
CA GLU A 166 -9.90 -0.68 -20.10
C GLU A 166 -10.97 0.41 -19.92
N THR A 167 -10.89 1.18 -18.82
CA THR A 167 -11.96 2.09 -18.40
C THR A 167 -11.85 3.48 -19.04
N THR A 168 -10.65 4.06 -19.04
CA THR A 168 -10.47 5.49 -19.36
C THR A 168 -9.78 5.76 -20.69
N LYS A 169 -9.20 4.74 -21.35
CA LYS A 169 -8.49 4.83 -22.65
C LYS A 169 -7.39 5.91 -22.79
N GLU A 170 -7.10 6.70 -21.74
CA GLU A 170 -6.27 7.90 -21.84
C GLU A 170 -5.12 7.99 -20.81
N SER A 171 -5.16 7.27 -19.68
CA SER A 171 -4.09 7.41 -18.67
C SER A 171 -3.01 6.34 -18.85
N VAL A 172 -1.84 6.75 -19.35
CA VAL A 172 -0.64 5.91 -19.46
C VAL A 172 -0.09 5.51 -18.07
N ASN A 173 -0.44 6.22 -17.00
CA ASN A 173 -0.11 5.89 -15.61
C ASN A 173 -1.25 6.33 -14.68
N PRO A 174 -2.17 5.44 -14.27
CA PRO A 174 -3.24 5.80 -13.33
C PRO A 174 -2.67 6.15 -11.95
N PRO A 175 -3.28 7.10 -11.22
CA PRO A 175 -2.89 7.39 -9.85
C PRO A 175 -3.32 6.24 -8.93
N TRP A 176 -2.36 5.62 -8.27
CA TRP A 176 -2.57 4.65 -7.20
C TRP A 176 -1.88 5.12 -5.92
N ARG A 177 -2.36 4.64 -4.77
CA ARG A 177 -1.79 4.93 -3.45
C ARG A 177 -1.83 3.68 -2.59
N PHE A 178 -0.74 3.41 -1.88
CA PHE A 178 -0.72 2.36 -0.87
C PHE A 178 -1.09 2.90 0.51
N PHE A 179 -1.80 2.09 1.28
CA PHE A 179 -2.20 2.39 2.65
C PHE A 179 -1.85 1.22 3.56
N TYR A 180 -1.44 1.51 4.79
CA TYR A 180 -1.24 0.50 5.83
C TYR A 180 -2.28 0.70 6.93
N ARG A 181 -3.18 -0.27 7.11
CA ARG A 181 -4.36 -0.12 7.98
C ARG A 181 -4.73 -1.41 8.69
N LYS A 182 -5.44 -1.31 9.81
CA LYS A 182 -5.98 -2.46 10.55
C LYS A 182 -7.16 -3.04 9.77
N GLU A 183 -7.07 -4.33 9.44
CA GLU A 183 -8.10 -5.11 8.74
C GLU A 183 -8.83 -6.06 9.69
N ILE A 184 -8.12 -6.70 10.61
CA ILE A 184 -8.68 -7.71 11.52
C ILE A 184 -8.22 -7.46 12.95
N PHE A 185 -9.12 -7.64 13.91
CA PHE A 185 -8.81 -7.67 15.33
C PHE A 185 -8.75 -9.10 15.84
N SER A 186 -7.79 -9.39 16.71
CA SER A 186 -7.78 -10.65 17.44
C SER A 186 -8.89 -10.64 18.51
N PRO A 187 -9.44 -11.81 18.91
CA PRO A 187 -10.43 -11.89 19.99
C PRO A 187 -9.92 -11.40 21.36
N TRP A 188 -8.60 -11.25 21.52
CA TRP A 188 -7.91 -10.83 22.74
C TRP A 188 -7.17 -9.50 22.55
N HIS A 189 -7.57 -8.69 21.58
CA HIS A 189 -6.98 -7.38 21.35
C HIS A 189 -7.14 -6.48 22.58
N ASP A 190 -6.05 -5.83 22.98
CA ASP A 190 -6.02 -4.90 24.11
C ASP A 190 -5.24 -3.65 23.70
N PRO A 191 -5.92 -2.50 23.51
CA PRO A 191 -5.32 -1.24 23.09
C PRO A 191 -4.23 -0.71 24.03
N SER A 192 -4.18 -1.15 25.28
CA SER A 192 -3.18 -0.66 26.25
C SER A 192 -1.77 -1.23 26.02
N ASN A 193 -1.66 -2.32 25.24
CA ASN A 193 -0.39 -3.02 25.01
C ASN A 193 0.55 -2.28 24.05
N ASP A 194 -0.01 -1.52 23.10
CA ASP A 194 0.76 -0.84 22.06
C ASP A 194 0.11 0.51 21.69
N SER A 195 0.73 1.60 22.15
CA SER A 195 0.28 2.96 21.88
C SER A 195 0.33 3.33 20.40
N ILE A 196 1.25 2.73 19.62
CA ILE A 196 1.42 3.03 18.19
C ILE A 196 0.28 2.38 17.41
N SER A 197 0.00 1.10 17.70
CA SER A 197 -1.18 0.39 17.18
C SER A 197 -2.46 1.18 17.48
N THR A 198 -2.64 1.58 18.73
CA THR A 198 -3.81 2.33 19.18
C THR A 198 -3.95 3.68 18.49
N ASN A 199 -2.85 4.42 18.29
CA ASN A 199 -2.90 5.70 17.58
C ASN A 199 -3.30 5.53 16.10
N LEU A 200 -2.73 4.54 15.39
CA LEU A 200 -3.09 4.27 14.00
C LEU A 200 -4.55 3.84 13.86
N ILE A 201 -5.02 2.95 14.74
CA ILE A 201 -6.41 2.49 14.76
C ILE A 201 -7.36 3.65 15.10
N TYR A 202 -6.99 4.52 16.04
CA TYR A 202 -7.75 5.72 16.39
C TYR A 202 -7.98 6.63 15.18
N HIS A 203 -6.92 7.00 14.46
CA HIS A 203 -7.03 7.83 13.26
C HIS A 203 -7.84 7.14 12.15
N GLN A 204 -7.68 5.82 12.00
CA GLN A 204 -8.48 5.03 11.07
C GLN A 204 -9.98 5.10 11.41
N ILE A 205 -10.35 4.88 12.67
CA ILE A 205 -11.76 4.88 13.12
C ILE A 205 -12.37 6.26 12.93
N ILE A 206 -11.71 7.33 13.36
CA ILE A 206 -12.25 8.69 13.24
C ILE A 206 -12.50 9.06 11.79
N ARG A 207 -11.50 8.81 10.93
CA ARG A 207 -11.63 9.08 9.51
C ARG A 207 -12.75 8.24 8.88
N GLY A 208 -12.84 6.96 9.26
CA GLY A 208 -13.89 6.08 8.78
C GLY A 208 -15.28 6.50 9.25
N VAL A 209 -15.44 7.01 10.47
CA VAL A 209 -16.71 7.60 10.93
C VAL A 209 -17.03 8.85 10.11
N LYS A 210 -16.08 9.78 10.00
CA LYS A 210 -16.26 11.06 9.28
C LYS A 210 -16.71 10.87 7.82
N TYR A 211 -16.17 9.87 7.13
CA TYR A 211 -16.53 9.56 5.74
C TYR A 211 -17.60 8.46 5.60
N GLY A 212 -18.20 8.01 6.70
CA GLY A 212 -19.31 7.06 6.70
C GLY A 212 -18.94 5.61 6.33
N GLU A 213 -17.67 5.23 6.44
CA GLU A 213 -17.19 3.85 6.40
C GLU A 213 -17.63 3.08 7.66
N TYR A 214 -17.50 3.70 8.83
CA TYR A 214 -18.03 3.18 10.10
C TYR A 214 -19.27 3.97 10.49
N ARG A 215 -20.37 3.28 10.77
CA ARG A 215 -21.67 3.90 11.07
C ARG A 215 -22.21 3.39 12.39
N THR A 216 -22.79 4.30 13.18
CA THR A 216 -23.62 3.94 14.33
C THR A 216 -25.05 4.43 14.10
N THR A 217 -26.01 3.71 14.65
CA THR A 217 -27.41 4.13 14.69
C THR A 217 -27.73 4.97 15.93
N LYS A 218 -26.80 5.08 16.88
CA LYS A 218 -26.99 5.80 18.14
C LYS A 218 -26.18 7.09 18.14
N GLU A 219 -26.87 8.21 18.07
CA GLU A 219 -26.26 9.55 18.17
C GLU A 219 -25.45 9.74 19.45
N THR A 220 -25.83 9.09 20.55
CA THR A 220 -25.10 9.18 21.82
C THR A 220 -23.71 8.58 21.75
N GLU A 221 -23.51 7.52 20.95
CA GLU A 221 -22.19 6.92 20.72
C GLU A 221 -21.33 7.84 19.85
N LEU A 222 -21.94 8.46 18.83
CA LEU A 222 -21.27 9.39 17.93
C LEU A 222 -20.87 10.69 18.66
N ALA A 223 -21.74 11.21 19.52
CA ALA A 223 -21.45 12.34 20.40
C ALA A 223 -20.33 12.01 21.40
N MET A 224 -20.28 10.79 21.93
CA MET A 224 -19.18 10.33 22.78
C MET A 224 -17.84 10.31 22.04
N LEU A 225 -17.81 9.78 20.81
CA LEU A 225 -16.61 9.79 19.98
C LEU A 225 -16.14 11.21 19.67
N ALA A 226 -17.06 12.13 19.36
CA ALA A 226 -16.72 13.53 19.14
C ALA A 226 -16.19 14.23 20.41
N ALA A 227 -16.77 13.94 21.59
CA ALA A 227 -16.28 14.43 22.87
C ALA A 227 -14.85 13.93 23.17
N GLN A 228 -14.59 12.63 22.94
CA GLN A 228 -13.26 12.04 23.10
C GLN A 228 -12.24 12.65 22.13
N GLN A 229 -12.63 12.87 20.88
CA GLN A 229 -11.79 13.55 19.89
C GLN A 229 -11.43 14.99 20.31
N TYR A 230 -12.42 15.74 20.79
CA TYR A 230 -12.20 17.09 21.31
C TYR A 230 -11.20 17.08 22.46
N TYR A 231 -11.38 16.18 23.43
CA TYR A 231 -10.48 16.02 24.57
C TYR A 231 -9.04 15.74 24.11
N ILE A 232 -8.85 14.80 23.19
CA ILE A 232 -7.53 14.42 22.67
C ILE A 232 -6.88 15.56 21.88
N TYR A 233 -7.66 16.31 21.09
CA TYR A 233 -7.12 17.37 20.22
C TYR A 233 -6.76 18.64 20.99
N HIS A 234 -7.56 19.01 21.98
CA HIS A 234 -7.37 20.26 22.72
C HIS A 234 -6.59 20.10 24.02
N ASP A 235 -6.51 18.88 24.58
CA ASP A 235 -5.91 18.61 25.90
C ASP A 235 -6.48 19.51 27.02
N ASP A 236 -7.70 20.02 26.80
CA ASP A 236 -8.40 20.93 27.70
C ASP A 236 -9.29 20.10 28.67
N ALA A 237 -9.16 20.34 29.97
CA ALA A 237 -10.02 19.71 30.99
C ALA A 237 -11.47 20.21 30.95
N GLU A 238 -11.71 21.35 30.30
CA GLU A 238 -13.03 21.96 30.12
C GLU A 238 -13.29 22.26 28.65
N ILE A 239 -14.52 21.99 28.21
CA ILE A 239 -14.94 22.20 26.83
C ILE A 239 -15.27 23.68 26.57
N ASN A 240 -14.55 24.30 25.65
CA ASN A 240 -14.88 25.63 25.16
C ASN A 240 -15.90 25.51 24.02
N ILE A 241 -17.11 26.05 24.26
CA ILE A 241 -18.26 25.96 23.35
C ILE A 241 -17.95 26.61 21.99
N GLU A 242 -17.31 27.79 21.98
CA GLU A 242 -16.95 28.48 20.73
C GLU A 242 -15.92 27.67 19.91
N LYS A 243 -14.94 27.05 20.57
CA LYS A 243 -13.99 26.16 19.87
C LYS A 243 -14.69 24.93 19.31
N LEU A 244 -15.60 24.32 20.08
CA LEU A 244 -16.36 23.14 19.67
C LEU A 244 -17.25 23.45 18.47
N GLU A 245 -17.96 24.57 18.50
CA GLU A 245 -18.83 25.02 17.41
C GLU A 245 -18.04 25.21 16.11
N ASN A 246 -16.86 25.83 16.19
CA ASN A 246 -15.98 26.02 15.03
C ASN A 246 -15.35 24.71 14.51
N SER A 247 -15.29 23.65 15.31
CA SER A 247 -14.65 22.37 14.96
C SER A 247 -15.61 21.21 14.79
N LEU A 248 -16.92 21.42 14.97
CA LEU A 248 -17.96 20.39 14.89
C LEU A 248 -17.89 19.59 13.59
N VAL A 249 -17.63 20.30 12.47
CA VAL A 249 -17.49 19.72 11.14
C VAL A 249 -16.28 18.79 11.01
N MET A 250 -15.30 18.86 11.90
CA MET A 250 -14.17 17.94 11.89
C MET A 250 -14.52 16.57 12.47
N TYR A 251 -15.48 16.51 13.40
CA TYR A 251 -15.75 15.32 14.20
C TYR A 251 -16.93 14.48 13.70
N LEU A 252 -17.94 15.11 13.08
CA LEU A 252 -19.19 14.45 12.68
C LEU A 252 -19.26 14.24 11.15
N PRO A 253 -19.94 13.19 10.66
CA PRO A 253 -20.19 12.99 9.24
C PRO A 253 -20.93 14.16 8.61
N GLU A 254 -20.64 14.48 7.33
CA GLU A 254 -21.31 15.60 6.65
C GLU A 254 -22.83 15.42 6.54
N SER A 255 -23.32 14.18 6.42
CA SER A 255 -24.75 13.88 6.38
C SER A 255 -25.49 14.30 7.64
N ASP A 256 -24.85 14.17 8.81
CA ASP A 256 -25.49 14.41 10.10
C ASP A 256 -25.46 15.91 10.49
N ILE A 257 -24.60 16.68 9.83
CA ILE A 257 -24.47 18.14 10.01
C ILE A 257 -25.36 18.89 9.02
N GLN A 258 -25.50 18.37 7.78
CA GLN A 258 -26.29 18.99 6.71
C GLN A 258 -27.80 18.76 6.83
N ASP A 259 -28.28 17.97 7.80
CA ASP A 259 -29.70 17.90 8.12
C ASP A 259 -30.21 19.32 8.39
N THR A 260 -31.10 19.77 7.50
CA THR A 260 -31.54 21.14 7.19
C THR A 260 -32.19 21.96 8.32
N ASP A 261 -32.11 21.51 9.57
CA ASP A 261 -32.63 22.25 10.73
C ASP A 261 -31.50 23.00 11.43
N GLU A 262 -31.64 24.32 11.63
CA GLU A 262 -30.75 25.12 12.51
C GLU A 262 -30.63 24.49 13.91
N ASN A 263 -31.66 23.73 14.34
CA ASN A 263 -31.68 22.97 15.59
C ASN A 263 -30.74 21.76 15.62
N SER A 264 -30.25 21.27 14.48
CA SER A 264 -29.37 20.09 14.41
C SER A 264 -27.98 20.40 14.99
N HIS A 265 -27.43 21.58 14.69
CA HIS A 265 -26.14 22.00 15.22
C HIS A 265 -26.18 22.18 16.74
N GLU A 266 -27.20 22.86 17.26
CA GLU A 266 -27.37 23.05 18.71
C GLU A 266 -27.58 21.72 19.43
N ARG A 267 -28.37 20.80 18.83
CA ARG A 267 -28.56 19.45 19.35
C ARG A 267 -27.24 18.70 19.48
N TRP A 268 -26.39 18.72 18.45
CA TRP A 268 -25.09 18.06 18.49
C TRP A 268 -24.16 18.67 19.54
N LEU A 269 -24.13 20.00 19.66
CA LEU A 269 -23.38 20.68 20.73
C LEU A 269 -23.83 20.19 22.10
N GLN A 270 -25.14 20.18 22.38
CA GLN A 270 -25.68 19.71 23.67
C GLN A 270 -25.34 18.25 23.96
N LEU A 271 -25.44 17.37 22.94
CA LEU A 271 -25.10 15.95 23.09
C LEU A 271 -23.62 15.73 23.39
N ILE A 272 -22.73 16.44 22.70
CA ILE A 272 -21.27 16.34 22.91
C ILE A 272 -20.89 16.91 24.27
N LEU A 273 -21.45 18.06 24.67
CA LEU A 273 -21.25 18.65 26.00
C LEU A 273 -21.68 17.70 27.13
N HIS A 274 -22.82 17.02 26.95
CA HIS A 274 -23.29 16.03 27.91
C HIS A 274 -22.40 14.78 27.95
N ALA A 275 -21.90 14.33 26.80
CA ALA A 275 -20.99 13.19 26.72
C ALA A 275 -19.63 13.50 27.35
N PHE A 276 -19.08 14.70 27.13
CA PHE A 276 -17.78 15.14 27.67
C PHE A 276 -17.76 15.20 29.21
N ARG A 277 -18.91 15.46 29.84
CA ARG A 277 -19.03 15.54 31.31
C ARG A 277 -19.14 14.18 31.99
N LYS A 278 -19.40 13.11 31.25
CA LYS A 278 -19.55 11.75 31.77
C LYS A 278 -18.22 11.02 31.79
#